data_AF-A0A937SK59-F1
#
_entry.id   AF-A0A937SK59-F1
#
_cell.length_a   1.000
_cell.length_b   1.000
_cell.length_c   1.000
_cell.angle_alpha   90.00
_cell.angle_beta   90.00
_cell.angle_gamma   90.00
#
_symmetry.space_group_name_H-M   'P 1'
#
loop_
_entity.id
_entity.type
_entity.pdbx_description
1 polymer ?
#
loop_
_entity_poly.entity_id
_entity_poly.type
_entity_poly.pdbx_seq_one_letter_code
_entity_poly.pdbx_strand_id
1 'polypeptide(L)' 'RHLPIERYVTPDEFAELKRYGLEIGFRWVESGPLVRSSYRAEQQVRQLSLVHRKLYTP' A
#
# COMPACT_ATOMS: atom_id res chain seq x y z
N ARG A 1 -5.02 6.25 -27.02
CA ARG A 1 -5.87 5.03 -27.02
C ARG A 1 -5.59 4.28 -25.72
N HIS A 2 -6.61 3.90 -24.96
CA HIS A 2 -6.44 3.16 -23.69
C HIS A 2 -6.70 1.66 -23.91
N LEU A 3 -6.09 0.83 -23.07
CA LEU A 3 -6.38 -0.61 -23.05
C LEU A 3 -7.78 -0.84 -22.46
N PRO A 4 -8.55 -1.82 -22.98
CA PRO A 4 -9.79 -2.23 -22.36
C PRO A 4 -9.53 -2.85 -20.98
N ILE A 5 -10.52 -2.76 -20.10
CA ILE A 5 -10.47 -3.40 -18.78
C ILE A 5 -10.89 -4.86 -18.96
N GLU A 6 -10.04 -5.80 -18.53
CA GLU A 6 -10.34 -7.24 -18.62
C GLU A 6 -11.16 -7.75 -17.42
N ARG A 7 -10.91 -7.21 -16.22
CA ARG A 7 -11.56 -7.66 -14.98
C ARG A 7 -11.56 -6.59 -13.89
N TYR A 8 -12.63 -6.57 -13.09
CA TYR A 8 -12.68 -5.85 -11.81
C TYR A 8 -12.39 -6.82 -10.66
N VAL A 9 -11.42 -6.46 -9.83
CA VAL A 9 -11.02 -7.24 -8.65
C VAL A 9 -11.98 -6.94 -7.49
N THR A 10 -12.41 -7.98 -6.78
CA THR A 10 -13.33 -7.86 -5.62
C THR A 10 -12.61 -7.29 -4.40
N PRO A 11 -13.34 -6.68 -3.44
CA PRO A 11 -12.75 -6.24 -2.17
C PRO A 11 -12.00 -7.34 -1.42
N ASP A 12 -12.48 -8.59 -1.46
CA ASP A 12 -11.84 -9.73 -0.79
C ASP A 12 -10.51 -10.10 -1.45
N GLU A 13 -10.44 -10.12 -2.79
CA GLU A 13 -9.18 -10.32 -3.50
C GLU A 13 -8.14 -9.23 -3.16
N PHE A 14 -8.56 -7.97 -3.01
CA PHE A 14 -7.65 -6.92 -2.53
C PHE A 14 -7.16 -7.21 -1.11
N ALA A 15 -8.01 -7.75 -0.23
CA ALA A 15 -7.64 -8.15 1.12
C ALA A 15 -6.65 -9.32 1.11
N GLU A 16 -6.82 -10.32 0.24
CA GLU A 16 -5.85 -11.41 0.04
C GLU A 16 -4.49 -10.87 -0.40
N LEU A 17 -4.46 -9.99 -1.40
CA LEU A 17 -3.22 -9.38 -1.89
C LEU A 17 -2.50 -8.58 -0.80
N LYS A 18 -3.27 -7.90 0.06
CA LYS A 18 -2.71 -7.21 1.23
C LYS A 18 -2.04 -8.19 2.18
N ARG A 19 -2.70 -9.29 2.54
CA ARG A 19 -2.15 -10.33 3.42
C ARG A 19 -0.90 -10.94 2.82
N TYR A 20 -0.98 -11.37 1.57
CA TYR A 20 0.15 -11.95 0.84
C TYR A 20 1.35 -10.99 0.80
N GLY A 21 1.14 -9.72 0.48
CA GLY A 21 2.22 -8.71 0.46
C GLY A 21 2.93 -8.58 1.81
N LEU A 22 2.17 -8.60 2.91
CA LEU A 22 2.73 -8.58 4.25
C LEU A 22 3.48 -9.88 4.58
N GLU A 23 2.94 -11.03 4.21
CA GLU A 23 3.55 -12.36 4.42
C GLU A 23 4.91 -12.50 3.73
N ILE A 24 5.06 -11.93 2.53
CA ILE A 24 6.33 -11.97 1.79
C ILE A 24 7.34 -10.88 2.20
N GLY A 25 7.01 -10.08 3.22
CA GLY A 25 7.96 -9.17 3.86
C GLY A 25 7.86 -7.69 3.45
N PHE A 26 6.84 -7.27 2.71
CA PHE A 26 6.60 -5.83 2.56
C PHE A 26 6.21 -5.22 3.91
N ARG A 27 6.86 -4.12 4.29
CA ARG A 27 6.61 -3.44 5.58
C ARG A 27 5.34 -2.57 5.58
N TRP A 28 4.76 -2.31 4.41
CA TRP A 28 3.54 -1.53 4.25
C TRP A 28 2.85 -1.90 2.95
N VAL A 29 1.55 -2.19 3.01
CA VAL A 29 0.74 -2.54 1.84
C VAL A 29 -0.60 -1.82 1.91
N GLU A 30 -0.87 -1.00 0.90
CA GLU A 30 -2.20 -0.46 0.61
C GLU A 30 -2.75 -1.21 -0.61
N SER A 31 -3.95 -1.77 -0.48
CA SER A 31 -4.58 -2.62 -1.48
C SER A 31 -6.08 -2.35 -1.49
N GLY A 32 -6.60 -1.87 -2.62
CA GLY A 32 -8.01 -1.52 -2.78
C GLY A 32 -8.28 -0.87 -4.14
N PRO A 33 -9.55 -0.83 -4.59
CA PRO A 33 -9.90 -0.44 -5.97
C PRO A 33 -9.51 1.01 -6.34
N LEU A 34 -9.50 1.90 -5.35
CA LEU A 34 -9.17 3.32 -5.55
C LEU A 34 -7.76 3.70 -5.06
N VAL A 35 -6.98 2.73 -4.57
CA VAL A 35 -5.61 2.99 -4.12
C VAL A 35 -4.78 3.46 -5.32
N ARG A 36 -3.93 4.46 -5.08
CA ARG A 36 -2.95 5.00 -6.02
C ARG A 36 -1.62 5.11 -5.29
N SER A 37 -0.53 5.30 -6.02
CA SER A 37 0.83 5.33 -5.45
C SER A 37 1.02 6.39 -4.35
N SER A 38 0.30 7.51 -4.42
CA SER A 38 0.37 8.59 -3.41
C SER A 38 -0.59 8.40 -2.23
N TYR A 39 -1.50 7.41 -2.29
CA TYR A 39 -2.46 7.19 -1.23
C TYR A 39 -1.73 6.82 0.07
N ARG A 40 -1.91 7.65 1.12
CA ARG A 40 -1.27 7.49 2.44
C ARG A 40 0.27 7.39 2.42
N ALA A 41 0.91 7.89 1.36
CA ALA A 41 2.37 7.88 1.24
C ALA A 41 3.06 8.61 2.42
N GLU A 42 2.47 9.70 2.92
CA GLU A 42 2.99 10.41 4.09
C GLU A 42 3.01 9.50 5.34
N GLN A 43 1.93 8.77 5.61
CA GLN A 43 1.83 7.88 6.75
C GLN A 43 2.84 6.73 6.63
N GLN A 44 2.96 6.15 5.44
CA GLN A 44 3.96 5.14 5.13
C GLN A 44 5.38 5.65 5.44
N VAL A 45 5.73 6.86 4.97
CA VAL A 45 7.05 7.46 5.22
C VAL A 45 7.26 7.71 6.71
N ARG A 46 6.27 8.28 7.42
CA ARG A 46 6.37 8.53 8.86
C ARG A 46 6.60 7.25 9.65
N GLN A 47 5.95 6.15 9.28
CA GLN A 47 6.02 4.87 9.97
C GLN A 47 7.30 4.08 9.64
N LEU A 48 7.78 4.14 8.40
CA LEU A 48 8.90 3.30 7.93
C LEU A 48 10.25 4.01 7.86
N SER A 49 10.26 5.35 7.79
CA SER A 49 11.51 6.10 7.64
C SER A 49 12.27 6.16 8.96
N LEU A 50 13.46 5.54 8.96
CA LEU A 50 14.41 5.64 10.07
C LEU A 50 14.84 7.08 10.32
N VAL A 51 14.93 7.89 9.26
CA VAL A 51 15.25 9.32 9.35
C VAL A 51 14.12 10.07 10.06
N HIS A 52 12.86 9.81 9.68
CA HIS A 52 11.71 10.43 10.34
C HIS A 52 11.67 10.07 11.83
N ARG A 53 11.87 8.79 12.17
CA ARG A 53 11.91 8.34 13.56
C ARG A 53 13.02 9.00 14.37
N LYS A 54 14.24 9.13 13.80
CA LYS A 54 15.37 9.79 14.47
C LYS A 54 15.16 11.28 14.71
N LEU A 55 14.41 11.96 13.85
CA LEU A 55 14.26 13.43 13.88
C LEU A 55 13.00 13.90 14.61
N TYR A 56 11.94 13.08 14.67
CA TYR A 56 10.61 13.54 15.08
C TYR A 56 9.91 12.64 16.12
N THR A 57 10.56 11.58 16.63
CA THR A 57 10.04 10.80 17.77
C THR A 57 10.84 11.18 19.03
N PRO A 58 10.18 11.59 20.14
CA PRO A 58 10.87 11.93 21.39
C PRO A 58 11.56 10.72 22.05
#